data_AF-A0A1H4DFS3-F1
#
_entry.id   AF-A0A1H4DFS3-F1
#
_cell.length_a   1.000
_cell.length_b   1.000
_cell.length_c   1.000
_cell.angle_alpha   90.00
_cell.angle_beta   90.00
_cell.angle_gamma   90.00
#
_symmetry.space_group_name_H-M   'P 1'
#
loop_
_entity.id
_entity.type
_entity.pdbx_description
1 polymer ?
#
loop_
_entity_poly.entity_id
_entity_poly.type
_entity_poly.pdbx_seq_one_letter_code
_entity_poly.pdbx_strand_id
1 'polypeptide(L)'
;MTIIYILLFGTLNLLIFSHLTKKNNIHSGLKIGLICVLGLFGLMHFINPFDNAIPNKLFLILLGFSLALIIFHYGSRIAIWFTIQINNKERDDLLFKWYDILIFYVVYIMIFVFQIATLIKN
;
A
#
# COMPACT_ATOMS: atom_id res chain seq x y z
N MET A 1 -5.94 -12.09 16.99
CA MET A 1 -5.83 -10.69 16.50
C MET A 1 -5.05 -10.55 15.19
N THR A 2 -4.02 -11.36 14.95
CA THR A 2 -3.20 -11.33 13.72
C THR A 2 -4.01 -11.30 12.41
N ILE A 3 -5.03 -12.15 12.27
CA ILE A 3 -5.90 -12.19 11.08
C ILE A 3 -6.60 -10.84 10.85
N ILE A 4 -7.04 -10.18 11.92
CA ILE A 4 -7.70 -8.87 11.83
C ILE A 4 -6.72 -7.82 11.29
N TYR A 5 -5.46 -7.82 11.76
CA TYR A 5 -4.43 -6.93 11.23
C TYR A 5 -4.04 -7.28 9.79
N ILE A 6 -4.02 -8.56 9.41
CA ILE A 6 -3.80 -8.96 8.01
C ILE A 6 -4.91 -8.41 7.11
N LEU A 7 -6.18 -8.55 7.52
CA LEU A 7 -7.32 -7.98 6.79
C LEU A 7 -7.25 -6.45 6.74
N LEU A 8 -6.85 -5.82 7.84
CA LEU A 8 -6.67 -4.37 7.93
C LEU A 8 -5.63 -3.88 6.91
N PHE A 9 -4.41 -4.41 6.97
CA PHE A 9 -3.32 -3.99 6.09
C PHE A 9 -3.57 -4.40 4.64
N GLY A 10 -4.22 -5.55 4.40
CA GLY A 10 -4.66 -5.95 3.07
C GLY A 10 -5.67 -4.96 2.48
N THR A 11 -6.65 -4.52 3.29
CA THR A 11 -7.65 -3.52 2.87
C THR A 11 -7.02 -2.16 2.64
N LEU A 12 -6.13 -1.72 3.55
CA LEU A 12 -5.39 -0.46 3.42
C LEU A 12 -4.55 -0.44 2.14
N ASN A 13 -3.76 -1.48 1.91
CA ASN A 13 -2.94 -1.61 0.71
C ASN A 13 -3.83 -1.61 -0.53
N LEU A 14 -4.95 -2.33 -0.53
CA LEU A 14 -5.85 -2.42 -1.68
C LEU A 14 -6.48 -1.06 -2.00
N LEU A 15 -6.82 -0.26 -0.99
CA LEU A 15 -7.28 1.11 -1.15
C LEU A 15 -6.19 2.02 -1.73
N ILE A 16 -4.97 1.95 -1.20
CA ILE A 16 -3.82 2.71 -1.72
C ILE A 16 -3.57 2.33 -3.19
N PHE A 17 -3.54 1.04 -3.49
CA PHE A 17 -3.36 0.53 -4.85
C PHE A 17 -4.47 1.01 -5.79
N SER A 18 -5.73 0.91 -5.37
CA SER A 18 -6.88 1.38 -6.15
C SER A 18 -6.79 2.88 -6.43
N HIS A 19 -6.38 3.67 -5.44
CA HIS A 19 -6.21 5.11 -5.58
C HIS A 19 -5.08 5.47 -6.54
N LEU A 20 -3.90 4.86 -6.39
CA LEU A 20 -2.71 5.17 -7.18
C LEU A 20 -2.82 4.68 -8.63
N THR A 21 -3.36 3.48 -8.86
CA THR A 21 -3.46 2.90 -10.20
C THR A 21 -4.64 3.41 -11.01
N LYS A 22 -5.70 3.88 -10.33
CA LYS A 22 -7.03 4.10 -10.91
C LYS A 22 -7.60 2.89 -11.67
N LYS A 23 -7.00 1.68 -11.54
CA LYS A 23 -7.43 0.47 -12.26
C LYS A 23 -8.64 -0.20 -11.61
N ASN A 24 -8.83 -0.01 -10.31
CA ASN A 24 -9.94 -0.59 -9.57
C ASN A 24 -11.12 0.39 -9.45
N ASN A 25 -12.21 0.07 -10.15
CA ASN A 25 -13.52 0.73 -10.03
C ASN A 25 -14.26 0.28 -8.76
N ILE A 26 -13.66 0.51 -7.58
CA ILE A 26 -14.40 0.37 -6.33
C ILE A 26 -15.39 1.54 -6.25
N HIS A 27 -16.66 1.25 -5.98
CA HIS A 27 -17.69 2.28 -5.83
C HIS A 27 -17.28 3.30 -4.76
N SER A 28 -17.44 4.59 -5.07
CA SER A 28 -17.17 5.71 -4.16
C SER A 28 -17.74 5.53 -2.74
N GLY A 29 -18.98 5.05 -2.60
CA GLY A 29 -19.60 4.78 -1.29
C GLY A 29 -18.84 3.72 -0.47
N LEU A 30 -18.44 2.62 -1.11
CA LEU A 30 -17.63 1.57 -0.48
C LEU A 30 -16.24 2.09 -0.10
N LYS A 31 -15.61 2.92 -0.95
CA LYS A 31 -14.31 3.53 -0.63
C LYS A 31 -14.38 4.36 0.64
N ILE A 32 -15.37 5.24 0.75
CA ILE A 32 -15.56 6.10 1.93
C ILE A 32 -15.84 5.24 3.16
N GLY A 33 -16.73 4.25 3.05
CA GLY A 33 -17.01 3.32 4.15
C GLY A 33 -15.76 2.60 4.66
N LEU A 34 -14.94 2.04 3.76
CA LEU A 34 -13.69 1.37 4.13
C LEU A 34 -12.69 2.33 4.78
N ILE A 35 -12.57 3.57 4.29
CA ILE A 35 -11.70 4.59 4.90
C ILE A 35 -12.16 4.91 6.33
N CYS A 36 -13.47 5.10 6.56
CA CYS A 36 -14.01 5.33 7.90
C CYS A 36 -13.73 4.15 8.83
N VAL A 37 -13.92 2.91 8.37
CA VAL A 37 -13.63 1.69 9.14
C VAL A 37 -12.15 1.60 9.49
N LEU A 38 -11.25 1.88 8.54
CA LEU A 38 -9.80 1.91 8.79
C LEU A 38 -9.42 2.99 9.81
N GLY A 39 -10.02 4.17 9.72
CA GLY A 39 -9.81 5.26 10.66
C GLY A 39 -10.25 4.90 12.08
N LEU A 40 -11.45 4.36 12.24
CA LEU A 40 -11.96 3.85 13.52
C LEU A 40 -11.06 2.76 14.09
N PHE A 41 -10.61 1.83 13.25
CA PHE A 41 -9.70 0.77 13.69
C PHE A 41 -8.35 1.33 14.14
N GLY A 42 -7.81 2.31 13.41
CA GLY A 42 -6.59 3.01 13.80
C GLY A 42 -6.71 3.66 15.17
N LEU A 43 -7.82 4.33 15.46
CA LEU A 43 -8.09 4.90 16.79
C LEU A 43 -8.22 3.83 17.87
N MET A 44 -8.98 2.77 17.60
CA MET A 44 -9.16 1.65 18.53
C MET A 44 -7.85 0.93 18.84
N HIS A 45 -6.92 0.84 17.88
CA HIS A 45 -5.61 0.25 18.10
C HIS A 45 -4.83 0.96 19.21
N PHE A 46 -4.79 2.30 19.19
CA PHE A 46 -4.04 3.07 20.19
C PHE A 46 -4.74 3.14 21.55
N ILE A 47 -6.08 3.07 21.58
CA ILE A 47 -6.84 2.99 22.84
C ILE A 47 -6.69 1.60 23.48
N ASN A 48 -6.48 0.56 22.66
CA ASN A 48 -6.32 -0.84 23.07
C ASN A 48 -7.37 -1.32 24.10
N PRO A 49 -8.69 -1.16 23.83
CA PRO A 49 -9.73 -1.47 24.82
C PRO A 49 -9.84 -2.96 25.19
N PHE A 50 -9.19 -3.85 24.44
CA PHE A 50 -9.27 -5.30 24.60
C PHE A 50 -7.94 -5.96 25.01
N ASP A 51 -6.92 -5.16 25.34
CA ASP A 51 -5.57 -5.57 25.75
C ASP A 51 -4.88 -6.63 24.87
N ASN A 52 -5.29 -6.73 23.62
CA ASN A 52 -4.85 -7.75 22.67
C ASN A 52 -4.29 -7.13 21.37
N ALA A 53 -3.99 -5.83 21.37
CA ALA A 53 -3.38 -5.17 20.22
C ALA A 53 -1.92 -5.61 20.01
N ILE A 54 -1.48 -5.60 18.75
CA ILE A 54 -0.05 -5.74 18.45
C ILE A 54 0.72 -4.55 19.05
N PRO A 55 2.04 -4.67 19.32
CA PRO A 55 2.81 -3.55 19.84
C PRO A 55 2.74 -2.33 18.92
N ASN A 56 2.55 -1.13 19.48
CA ASN A 56 2.47 0.13 18.72
C ASN A 56 3.65 0.30 17.74
N LYS A 57 4.86 -0.11 18.15
CA LYS A 57 6.05 -0.10 17.28
C LYS A 57 5.86 -0.96 16.04
N LEU A 58 5.30 -2.15 16.19
CA LEU A 58 5.02 -3.07 15.08
C LEU A 58 3.95 -2.48 14.15
N PHE A 59 2.88 -1.94 14.72
CA PHE A 59 1.82 -1.29 13.94
C PHE A 59 2.35 -0.13 13.10
N LEU A 60 3.16 0.75 13.67
CA LEU A 60 3.78 1.87 12.96
C LEU A 60 4.73 1.42 11.85
N ILE A 61 5.49 0.34 12.07
CA ILE A 61 6.34 -0.25 11.03
C ILE A 61 5.47 -0.75 9.87
N LEU A 62 4.43 -1.53 10.15
CA LEU A 62 3.53 -2.06 9.13
C LEU A 62 2.82 -0.93 8.36
N LEU A 63 2.38 0.12 9.06
CA LEU A 63 1.81 1.32 8.44
C LEU A 63 2.83 2.02 7.53
N GLY A 64 4.09 2.14 7.98
CA GLY A 64 5.19 2.69 7.19
C GLY A 64 5.41 1.93 5.88
N PHE A 65 5.33 0.60 5.91
CA PHE A 65 5.40 -0.22 4.70
C PHE A 65 4.22 0.01 3.75
N SER A 66 2.99 0.18 4.26
CA SER A 66 1.85 0.57 3.43
C SER A 66 2.06 1.94 2.78
N LEU A 67 2.60 2.92 3.52
CA LEU A 67 2.91 4.25 2.97
C LEU A 67 4.05 4.23 1.95
N ALA A 68 4.99 3.29 2.06
CA ALA A 68 6.06 3.12 1.08
C ALA A 68 5.53 2.85 -0.34
N LEU A 69 4.33 2.26 -0.50
CA LEU A 69 3.68 2.09 -1.81
C LEU A 69 3.49 3.42 -2.54
N ILE A 70 3.19 4.49 -1.81
CA ILE A 70 3.03 5.84 -2.36
C ILE A 70 4.38 6.34 -2.88
N ILE A 71 5.45 6.15 -2.09
CA ILE A 71 6.81 6.54 -2.46
C ILE A 71 7.27 5.80 -3.71
N PHE A 72 7.08 4.48 -3.78
CA PHE A 72 7.44 3.71 -4.97
C PHE A 72 6.64 4.15 -6.20
N HIS A 73 5.34 4.40 -6.05
CA HIS A 73 4.51 4.85 -7.16
C HIS A 73 4.96 6.18 -7.74
N TYR A 74 5.20 7.20 -6.91
CA TYR A 74 5.66 8.50 -7.43
C TYR A 74 7.13 8.46 -7.84
N GLY A 75 7.96 7.71 -7.12
CA GLY A 75 9.38 7.50 -7.45
C GLY A 75 9.56 6.89 -8.84
N SER A 76 8.73 5.92 -9.23
CA SER A 76 8.78 5.35 -10.57
C SER A 76 8.34 6.33 -11.65
N ARG A 77 7.32 7.17 -11.38
CA ARG A 77 6.91 8.23 -12.32
C ARG A 77 8.01 9.26 -12.52
N ILE A 78 8.73 9.61 -11.46
CA ILE A 78 9.90 10.50 -11.55
C ILE A 78 11.03 9.84 -12.34
N ALA A 79 11.34 8.56 -12.08
CA ALA A 79 12.37 7.83 -12.81
C ALA A 79 12.05 7.70 -14.31
N ILE A 80 10.80 7.39 -14.64
CA ILE A 80 10.28 7.36 -16.01
C ILE A 80 10.45 8.74 -16.65
N TRP A 81 9.99 9.80 -15.99
CA TRP A 81 10.10 11.16 -16.48
C TRP A 81 11.56 11.54 -16.78
N PHE A 82 12.47 11.23 -15.86
CA PHE A 82 13.90 11.47 -16.04
C PHE A 82 14.48 10.71 -17.23
N THR A 83 14.09 9.45 -17.40
CA THR A 83 14.54 8.60 -18.54
C THR A 83 14.09 9.20 -19.88
N ILE A 84 12.85 9.69 -19.97
CA ILE A 84 12.34 10.40 -21.17
C ILE A 84 13.18 11.64 -21.48
N GLN A 85 13.54 12.43 -20.45
CA GLN A 85 14.33 13.64 -20.64
C GLN A 85 15.73 13.35 -21.21
N ILE A 86 16.35 12.25 -20.75
CA ILE A 86 17.67 11.82 -21.25
C ILE A 86 17.56 11.26 -22.68
N ASN A 87 16.49 10.53 -22.99
CA ASN A 87 16.32 9.87 -24.29
C ASN A 87 15.68 10.79 -25.35
N ASN A 88 16.08 12.06 -25.44
CA ASN A 88 15.56 13.02 -26.44
C ASN A 88 14.03 13.12 -26.52
N LYS A 89 13.32 12.87 -25.42
CA LYS A 89 11.84 12.80 -25.35
C LYS A 89 11.22 11.62 -26.10
N GLU A 90 12.00 10.65 -26.57
CA GLU A 90 11.48 9.41 -27.13
C GLU A 90 11.00 8.48 -26.01
N ARG A 91 9.74 8.05 -26.15
CA ARG A 91 9.05 7.21 -25.19
C ARG A 91 9.19 5.74 -25.58
N ASP A 92 9.88 4.96 -24.76
CA ASP A 92 9.90 3.49 -24.88
C ASP A 92 8.70 2.87 -24.15
N ASP A 93 7.66 2.50 -24.90
CA ASP A 93 6.45 1.91 -24.32
C ASP A 93 6.69 0.58 -23.59
N LEU A 94 7.72 -0.18 -23.95
CA LEU A 94 8.06 -1.45 -23.31
C LEU A 94 8.66 -1.20 -21.93
N LEU A 95 9.59 -0.25 -21.83
CA LEU A 95 10.18 0.18 -20.55
C LEU A 95 9.10 0.68 -19.59
N PHE A 96 8.13 1.47 -20.07
CA PHE A 96 7.02 1.94 -19.23
C PHE A 96 6.14 0.80 -18.72
N LYS A 97 5.81 -0.17 -19.57
CA LYS A 97 5.05 -1.36 -19.16
C LYS A 97 5.78 -2.14 -18.09
N TRP A 98 7.09 -2.32 -18.21
CA TRP A 98 7.89 -3.01 -17.19
C TRP A 98 7.93 -2.27 -15.85
N TYR A 99 8.11 -0.94 -15.87
CA TYR A 99 8.04 -0.13 -14.65
C TYR A 99 6.67 -0.22 -13.98
N ASP A 100 5.60 -0.12 -14.76
CA ASP A 100 4.24 -0.28 -14.24
C ASP A 100 4.04 -1.70 -13.65
N ILE A 101 4.52 -2.76 -14.31
CA ILE A 101 4.42 -4.14 -13.78
C ILE A 101 5.18 -4.29 -12.45
N LEU A 102 6.42 -3.82 -12.41
CA LEU A 102 7.28 -3.96 -11.24
C LEU A 102 6.69 -3.22 -10.03
N ILE A 103 6.23 -1.98 -10.24
CA ILE A 103 5.68 -1.16 -9.16
C ILE A 103 4.30 -1.66 -8.73
N PHE A 104 3.42 -1.96 -9.67
CA PHE A 104 2.03 -2.29 -9.35
C PHE A 104 1.85 -3.71 -8.83
N TYR A 105 2.61 -4.67 -9.34
CA TYR A 105 2.41 -6.07 -8.97
C TYR A 105 3.51 -6.54 -8.02
N VAL A 106 4.79 -6.35 -8.38
CA VAL A 106 5.89 -6.93 -7.59
C VAL A 106 6.03 -6.24 -6.24
N VAL A 107 6.20 -4.91 -6.22
CA VAL A 107 6.36 -4.16 -4.95
C VAL A 107 5.14 -4.31 -4.05
N TYR A 108 3.94 -4.26 -4.62
CA TYR A 108 2.70 -4.41 -3.88
C TYR A 108 2.59 -5.78 -3.20
N ILE A 109 2.81 -6.86 -3.95
CA ILE A 109 2.76 -8.22 -3.42
C ILE A 109 3.87 -8.41 -2.37
N MET A 110 5.08 -7.93 -2.63
CA MET A 110 6.19 -8.05 -1.67
C MET A 110 5.91 -7.36 -0.34
N ILE A 111 5.35 -6.15 -0.37
CA ILE A 111 4.97 -5.42 0.84
C ILE A 111 3.90 -6.20 1.62
N PHE A 112 2.89 -6.72 0.94
CA PHE A 112 1.84 -7.49 1.60
C PHE A 112 2.36 -8.79 2.21
N VAL A 113 3.21 -9.54 1.49
CA VAL A 113 3.86 -10.75 1.99
C VAL A 113 4.74 -10.44 3.20
N PHE A 114 5.52 -9.35 3.15
CA PHE A 114 6.34 -8.90 4.27
C PHE A 114 5.49 -8.58 5.51
N GLN A 115 4.37 -7.88 5.33
CA GLN A 115 3.46 -7.54 6.43
C GLN A 115 2.83 -8.80 7.05
N ILE A 116 2.40 -9.76 6.24
CA ILE A 116 1.88 -11.05 6.73
C ILE A 116 2.96 -11.80 7.52
N ALA A 117 4.16 -11.95 6.97
CA ALA A 117 5.26 -12.66 7.64
C ALA A 117 5.63 -12.00 8.98
N THR A 118 5.66 -10.67 8.99
CA THR A 118 5.93 -9.86 10.20
C THR A 118 4.84 -10.04 11.25
N LEU A 119 3.57 -10.13 10.85
CA LEU A 119 2.43 -10.35 11.71
C LEU A 119 2.32 -11.79 12.24
N ILE A 120 2.76 -12.80 11.48
CA ILE A 120 2.73 -14.20 11.93
C ILE A 120 3.87 -14.48 12.92
N LYS A 121 5.02 -13.82 12.75
CA LYS A 121 6.20 -14.02 13.58
C LYS A 121 6.07 -13.39 14.99
N ASN A 122 5.26 -12.35 15.13
CA ASN A 122 5.10 -11.58 16.38
C ASN A 122 3.68 -11.71 16.92
#